data_AF-A0AAW5E3K4-F1
#
_entry.id   AF-A0AAW5E3K4-F1
#
_cell.length_a   1.000
_cell.length_b   1.000
_cell.length_c   1.000
_cell.angle_alpha   90.00
_cell.angle_beta   90.00
_cell.angle_gamma   90.00
#
_symmetry.space_group_name_H-M   'P 1'
#
loop_
_entity.id
_entity.type
_entity.pdbx_description
1 polymer ?
#
loop_
_entity_poly.entity_id
_entity_poly.type
_entity_poly.pdbx_seq_one_letter_code
_entity_poly.pdbx_strand_id
1 'polypeptide(L)'
;MGPPSGPPPGPPNFGPPFGQQGQDVGPPNSPPPSFVPMQSQEISTFAVDPGSIRRCLFRFTYVWLQNRQQFWFYPTFVGRSSISGYRWNGFRWLFFGIDLRRISSFTCV
;
A
#
# COMPACT_ATOMS: atom_id res chain seq x y z
N MET A 1 -45.95 42.47 -25.84
CA MET A 1 -44.73 43.10 -25.28
C MET A 1 -44.84 42.96 -23.77
N GLY A 2 -44.04 42.23 -22.99
CA GLY A 2 -42.96 41.26 -23.16
C GLY A 2 -42.79 40.50 -21.80
N PRO A 3 -42.18 39.30 -21.75
CA PRO A 3 -42.07 38.51 -20.51
C PRO A 3 -40.64 38.60 -19.90
N PRO A 4 -40.26 37.77 -18.91
CA PRO A 4 -40.24 38.04 -17.47
C PRO A 4 -38.81 38.21 -16.90
N SER A 5 -38.69 38.81 -15.72
CA SER A 5 -37.42 38.97 -14.99
C SER A 5 -37.02 37.70 -14.25
N GLY A 6 -36.02 36.97 -14.77
CA GLY A 6 -35.35 35.86 -14.08
C GLY A 6 -34.07 36.33 -13.34
N PRO A 7 -33.62 35.60 -12.30
CA PRO A 7 -32.39 35.93 -11.56
C PRO A 7 -31.11 35.60 -12.36
N PRO A 8 -29.99 36.30 -12.09
CA PRO A 8 -28.75 36.16 -12.85
C PRO A 8 -28.02 34.82 -12.58
N PRO A 9 -27.32 34.24 -13.58
CA PRO A 9 -26.50 33.05 -13.40
C PRO A 9 -25.16 33.40 -12.72
N GLY A 10 -24.85 32.68 -11.64
CA GLY A 10 -23.53 32.70 -11.00
C GLY A 10 -22.48 31.95 -11.82
N PRO A 11 -21.19 32.32 -11.71
CA PRO A 11 -20.11 31.77 -12.54
C PRO A 11 -19.76 30.31 -12.21
N PRO A 12 -19.16 29.58 -13.18
CA PRO A 12 -18.83 28.17 -13.06
C PRO A 12 -17.64 27.97 -12.11
N ASN A 13 -17.82 27.15 -11.07
CA ASN A 13 -16.72 26.74 -10.22
C ASN A 13 -15.80 25.77 -10.98
N PHE A 14 -14.67 26.32 -11.40
CA PHE A 14 -13.55 25.69 -12.07
C PHE A 14 -12.79 24.80 -11.07
N GLY A 15 -13.32 23.61 -10.78
CA GLY A 15 -12.52 22.52 -10.22
C GLY A 15 -11.81 21.79 -11.37
N PRO A 16 -10.51 21.49 -11.28
CA PRO A 16 -9.81 20.80 -12.36
C PRO A 16 -10.43 19.41 -12.62
N PRO A 17 -10.73 19.06 -13.88
CA PRO A 17 -11.10 17.71 -14.27
C PRO A 17 -9.81 16.91 -14.47
N PHE A 18 -9.24 16.39 -13.38
CA PHE A 18 -8.28 15.29 -13.43
C PHE A 18 -9.00 14.11 -12.78
N GLY A 19 -9.19 12.95 -13.39
CA GLY A 19 -8.62 12.35 -14.56
C GLY A 19 -8.98 10.87 -14.42
N GLN A 20 -9.28 10.21 -15.54
CA GLN A 20 -9.49 8.78 -15.55
C GLN A 20 -8.27 8.01 -14.99
N GLN A 21 -8.54 6.82 -14.46
CA GLN A 21 -7.61 5.69 -14.41
C GLN A 21 -6.34 5.85 -13.56
N GLY A 22 -6.53 5.65 -12.26
CA GLY A 22 -5.54 5.03 -11.40
C GLY A 22 -6.31 4.57 -10.18
N GLN A 23 -6.36 3.27 -9.90
CA GLN A 23 -6.76 2.86 -8.55
C GLN A 23 -5.68 3.45 -7.63
N ASP A 24 -5.98 4.56 -6.95
CA ASP A 24 -5.14 5.11 -5.91
C ASP A 24 -5.05 4.03 -4.83
N VAL A 25 -4.06 3.14 -4.94
CA VAL A 25 -3.79 2.16 -3.91
C VAL A 25 -3.12 2.90 -2.76
N GLY A 26 -3.94 3.61 -2.00
CA GLY A 26 -3.56 4.27 -0.76
C GLY A 26 -3.21 3.25 0.33
N PRO A 27 -2.69 3.73 1.47
CA PRO A 27 -2.49 2.88 2.63
C PRO A 27 -3.82 2.29 3.11
N PRO A 28 -3.80 1.13 3.77
CA PRO A 28 -5.01 0.61 4.40
C PRO A 28 -5.45 1.58 5.51
N ASN A 29 -6.77 1.76 5.67
CA ASN A 29 -7.33 2.68 6.65
C ASN A 29 -7.34 2.11 8.09
N SER A 30 -6.99 0.83 8.27
CA SER A 30 -6.96 0.16 9.57
C SER A 30 -5.52 -0.08 10.05
N PRO A 31 -5.31 -0.11 11.39
CA PRO A 31 -4.04 -0.59 11.94
C PRO A 31 -3.84 -2.07 11.57
N PRO A 32 -2.58 -2.53 11.50
CA PRO A 32 -2.31 -3.95 11.31
C PRO A 32 -2.70 -4.76 12.56
N PRO A 33 -2.75 -6.10 12.47
CA PRO A 33 -2.98 -6.94 13.62
C PRO A 33 -1.96 -6.70 14.74
N SER A 34 -2.42 -6.71 15.99
CA SER A 34 -1.56 -6.47 17.16
C SER A 34 -0.70 -7.67 17.56
N PHE A 35 -0.78 -8.79 16.84
CA PHE A 35 0.06 -9.97 17.05
C PHE A 35 1.16 -10.04 15.99
N VAL A 36 2.28 -10.68 16.32
CA VAL A 36 3.28 -11.05 15.33
C VAL A 36 2.92 -12.45 14.85
N PRO A 37 2.65 -12.67 13.55
CA PRO A 37 2.42 -14.03 13.06
C PRO A 37 3.63 -14.88 13.39
N MET A 38 3.42 -16.15 13.74
CA MET A 38 4.55 -17.08 13.83
C MET A 38 5.29 -16.99 12.51
N GLN A 39 6.61 -16.92 12.57
CA GLN A 39 7.45 -17.01 11.39
C GLN A 39 7.27 -18.42 10.86
N SER A 40 6.21 -18.65 10.11
CA SER A 40 5.96 -19.90 9.43
C SER A 40 7.15 -20.03 8.50
N GLN A 41 8.04 -20.96 8.82
CA GLN A 41 9.03 -21.46 7.88
C GLN A 41 8.30 -22.25 6.78
N GLU A 42 7.22 -21.68 6.21
CA GLU A 42 6.57 -22.12 4.99
C GLU A 42 7.60 -21.95 3.88
N ILE A 43 8.55 -22.89 3.87
CA ILE A 43 9.43 -23.30 2.79
C ILE A 43 9.68 -22.16 1.81
N SER A 44 10.28 -21.08 2.29
CA SER A 44 10.93 -20.08 1.44
C SER A 44 12.40 -20.50 1.35
N THR A 45 12.63 -21.73 0.91
CA THR A 45 13.97 -22.35 0.81
C THR A 45 14.74 -21.85 -0.41
N PHE A 46 14.15 -21.00 -1.24
CA PHE A 46 14.84 -20.20 -2.22
C PHE A 46 14.45 -18.74 -2.02
N ALA A 47 15.38 -17.85 -2.32
CA ALA A 47 15.36 -16.40 -2.12
C ALA A 47 13.94 -15.78 -2.06
N VAL A 48 13.74 -14.74 -1.24
CA VAL A 48 12.52 -13.92 -1.29
C VAL A 48 12.33 -13.42 -2.73
N ASP A 49 11.53 -14.17 -3.49
CA ASP A 49 11.36 -13.96 -4.91
C ASP A 49 10.19 -13.00 -5.14
N PRO A 50 10.27 -12.13 -6.16
CA PRO A 50 9.19 -11.21 -6.49
C PRO A 50 7.87 -11.94 -6.75
N GLY A 51 7.91 -13.19 -7.21
CA GLY A 51 6.73 -14.04 -7.43
C GLY A 51 6.01 -14.41 -6.14
N SER A 52 6.72 -14.75 -5.07
CA SER A 52 6.09 -15.24 -3.83
C SER A 52 5.48 -14.10 -3.03
N ILE A 53 6.08 -12.90 -3.04
CA ILE A 53 5.54 -11.75 -2.34
C ILE A 53 4.40 -11.05 -3.09
N ARG A 54 4.29 -11.24 -4.41
CA ARG A 54 3.14 -10.75 -5.20
C ARG A 54 1.81 -11.26 -4.69
N ARG A 55 1.75 -12.45 -4.10
CA ARG A 55 0.53 -13.00 -3.48
C ARG A 55 0.08 -12.22 -2.23
N CYS A 56 0.99 -11.43 -1.66
CA CYS A 56 0.75 -10.62 -0.47
C CYS A 56 0.43 -9.15 -0.81
N LEU A 57 0.37 -8.78 -2.09
CA LEU A 57 -0.08 -7.46 -2.53
C LEU A 57 -1.45 -7.12 -1.95
N PHE A 58 -1.60 -5.89 -1.47
CA PHE A 58 -2.81 -5.35 -0.84
C PHE A 58 -3.26 -6.11 0.42
N ARG A 59 -2.33 -6.80 1.10
CA ARG A 59 -2.57 -7.52 2.36
C ARG A 59 -1.62 -7.07 3.46
N PHE A 60 -2.02 -7.26 4.71
CA PHE A 60 -1.12 -7.05 5.84
C PHE A 60 0.00 -8.08 5.79
N THR A 61 1.22 -7.62 5.61
CA THR A 61 2.40 -8.45 5.47
C THR A 61 3.36 -8.14 6.61
N TYR A 62 3.64 -9.12 7.46
CA TYR A 62 4.71 -8.99 8.43
C TYR A 62 6.03 -9.36 7.76
N VAL A 63 7.01 -8.46 7.81
CA VAL A 63 8.32 -8.68 7.20
C VAL A 63 9.40 -8.73 8.26
N TRP A 64 10.30 -9.69 8.12
CA TRP A 64 11.52 -9.82 8.89
C TRP A 64 12.71 -9.51 7.99
N LEU A 65 13.51 -8.53 8.37
CA LEU A 65 14.73 -8.16 7.66
C LEU A 65 15.93 -8.91 8.24
N GLN A 66 16.98 -9.05 7.41
CA GLN A 66 18.23 -9.70 7.81
C GLN A 66 18.94 -8.99 8.97
N ASN A 67 18.70 -7.69 9.16
CA ASN A 67 19.25 -6.90 10.26
C ASN A 67 18.41 -6.95 11.55
N ARG A 68 17.61 -8.02 11.73
CA ARG A 68 16.67 -8.23 12.85
C ARG A 68 15.55 -7.20 12.98
N GLN A 69 15.41 -6.28 12.02
CA GLN A 69 14.25 -5.40 12.00
C GLN A 69 13.02 -6.18 11.56
N GLN A 70 11.90 -5.92 12.22
CA GLN A 70 10.62 -6.53 11.88
C GLN A 70 9.50 -5.49 11.99
N PHE A 71 8.56 -5.52 11.07
CA PHE A 71 7.46 -4.57 11.04
C PHE A 71 6.32 -5.05 10.15
N TRP A 72 5.15 -4.45 10.37
CA TRP A 72 4.03 -4.55 9.45
C TRP A 72 4.26 -3.69 8.22
N PHE A 73 4.03 -4.32 7.07
CA PHE A 73 4.17 -3.76 5.75
C PHE A 73 2.94 -4.08 4.91
N TYR A 74 2.50 -3.13 4.10
CA TYR A 74 1.37 -3.26 3.21
C TYR A 74 1.87 -3.02 1.78
N PRO A 75 2.27 -4.09 1.08
CA PRO A 75 2.85 -3.94 -0.24
C PRO A 75 1.78 -3.58 -1.26
N THR A 76 2.04 -2.54 -2.05
CA THR A 76 1.14 -2.09 -3.12
C THR A 76 1.72 -2.34 -4.50
N PHE A 77 3.04 -2.51 -4.58
CA PHE A 77 3.74 -2.77 -5.83
C PHE A 77 4.98 -3.63 -5.61
N VAL A 78 5.18 -4.64 -6.46
CA VAL A 78 6.39 -5.49 -6.48
C VAL A 78 7.09 -5.32 -7.82
N GLY A 79 8.33 -4.82 -7.76
CA GLY A 79 9.23 -4.74 -8.90
C GLY A 79 10.00 -6.04 -9.13
N ARG A 80 11.12 -5.98 -9.87
CA ARG A 80 11.98 -7.15 -10.13
C ARG A 80 12.77 -7.60 -8.89
N SER A 81 13.23 -6.65 -8.08
CA SER A 81 14.10 -6.92 -6.92
C SER A 81 13.75 -6.07 -5.71
N SER A 82 12.71 -5.26 -5.80
CA SER A 82 12.28 -4.31 -4.78
C SER A 82 10.77 -4.35 -4.62
N ILE A 83 10.32 -3.94 -3.45
CA ILE A 83 8.91 -3.84 -3.11
C ILE A 83 8.61 -2.47 -2.52
N SER A 84 7.49 -1.90 -2.93
CA SER A 84 7.00 -0.60 -2.50
C SER A 84 5.62 -0.76 -1.88
N GLY A 85 5.33 0.08 -0.89
CA GLY A 85 4.08 0.02 -0.17
C GLY A 85 4.10 0.93 1.04
N TYR A 86 3.41 0.51 2.09
CA TYR A 86 3.32 1.29 3.31
C TYR A 86 3.81 0.50 4.51
N ARG A 87 4.66 1.12 5.34
CA ARG A 87 5.13 0.57 6.61
C ARG A 87 4.34 1.16 7.77
N TRP A 88 3.97 0.32 8.73
CA TRP A 88 3.41 0.77 9.99
C TRP A 88 4.50 1.27 10.94
N ASN A 89 4.34 2.47 11.48
CA ASN A 89 5.26 3.02 12.48
C ASN A 89 4.74 2.96 13.93
N GLY A 90 3.59 2.33 14.16
CA GLY A 90 2.88 2.34 15.45
C GLY A 90 1.61 3.21 15.46
N PHE A 91 1.54 4.23 14.59
CA PHE A 91 0.44 5.20 14.58
C PHE A 91 -0.19 5.38 13.19
N ARG A 92 0.62 5.32 12.14
CA ARG A 92 0.18 5.50 10.76
C ARG A 92 0.99 4.66 9.79
N TRP A 93 0.40 4.50 8.61
CA TRP A 93 1.05 3.95 7.44
C TRP A 93 1.88 5.03 6.74
N LEU A 94 3.15 4.74 6.52
CA LEU A 94 4.10 5.62 5.84
C LEU A 94 4.60 4.94 4.57
N PHE A 95 4.63 5.66 3.45
CA PHE A 95 5.16 5.11 2.22
C PHE A 95 6.61 4.67 2.42
N PHE A 96 6.93 3.45 2.01
CA PHE A 96 8.22 2.81 2.25
C PHE A 96 8.54 1.82 1.13
N GLY A 97 9.81 1.74 0.77
CA GLY A 97 10.32 0.78 -0.20
C GLY A 97 11.55 0.05 0.33
N ILE A 98 11.67 -1.23 0.01
CA ILE A 98 12.80 -2.06 0.40
C ILE A 98 13.17 -3.09 -0.67
N ASP A 99 14.46 -3.42 -0.75
CA ASP A 99 14.93 -4.51 -1.59
C ASP A 99 14.50 -5.87 -1.03
N LEU A 100 14.01 -6.75 -1.91
CA LEU A 100 13.64 -8.12 -1.55
C LEU A 100 14.82 -8.89 -0.93
N ARG A 101 16.05 -8.57 -1.34
CA ARG A 101 17.30 -9.15 -0.79
C ARG A 101 17.53 -8.83 0.68
N ARG A 102 16.93 -7.76 1.22
CA ARG A 102 17.05 -7.41 2.64
C ARG A 102 16.03 -8.15 3.50
N ILE A 103 14.99 -8.69 2.87
CA ILE A 103 13.95 -9.47 3.54
C ILE A 103 14.50 -10.88 3.76
N SER A 104 14.50 -11.31 5.01
CA SER A 104 14.86 -12.67 5.42
C SER A 104 13.65 -13.60 5.28
N SER A 105 12.49 -13.14 5.72
CA SER A 105 11.24 -13.89 5.69
C SER A 105 10.05 -12.92 5.71
N PHE A 106 8.89 -13.37 5.26
CA PHE A 106 7.66 -12.58 5.30
C PHE A 106 6.45 -13.50 5.45
N THR A 107 5.39 -12.98 6.07
CA THR A 107 4.11 -13.67 6.22
C THR A 107 2.99 -12.68 5.94
N CYS A 108 2.14 -12.95 4.95
CA CYS A 108 0.90 -12.20 4.78
C CYS A 108 -0.27 -12.89 5.46
N VAL A 109 -1.13 -12.07 6.05
CA VAL A 109 -2.39 -12.47 6.68
C VAL A 109 -3.58 -11.98 5.87
#